data_AF-K1R163-F1
#
_entry.id   AF-K1R163-F1
#
_cell.length_a   1.000
_cell.length_b   1.000
_cell.length_c   1.000
_cell.angle_alpha   90.00
_cell.angle_beta   90.00
_cell.angle_gamma   90.00
#
_symmetry.space_group_name_H-M   'P 1'
#
loop_
_entity.id
_entity.type
_entity.pdbx_description
1 polymer ?
#
loop_
_entity_poly.entity_id
_entity_poly.type
_entity_poly.pdbx_seq_one_letter_code
_entity_poly.pdbx_strand_id
1 'polypeptide(L)'
;MWEPLVVHKEIGKPKVNFHVKIPKAEAVAVVTDQEWTHLQSSQPGIWQGEVNLAPYYGKGVKFTVNANFGGDKTSYATLLEYSI
;
A
#
# COMPACT_ATOMS: atom_id res chain seq x y z
N MET A 1 32.21 -8.52 22.20
CA MET A 1 31.03 -7.72 22.62
C MET A 1 30.27 -7.45 21.33
N TRP A 2 29.10 -8.07 21.14
CA TRP A 2 28.36 -7.95 19.87
C TRP A 2 27.46 -6.72 19.99
N GLU A 3 27.84 -5.64 19.31
CA GLU A 3 27.01 -4.44 19.22
C GLU A 3 25.71 -4.77 18.47
N PRO A 4 24.57 -4.18 18.85
CA PRO A 4 23.31 -4.41 18.13
C PRO A 4 23.49 -3.98 16.68
N LEU A 5 22.95 -4.78 15.75
CA LEU A 5 22.93 -4.49 14.33
C LEU A 5 22.27 -3.11 14.12
N VAL A 6 23.09 -2.06 13.95
CA VAL A 6 22.60 -0.72 13.64
C VAL A 6 22.00 -0.82 12.25
N VAL A 7 20.66 -0.91 12.20
CA VAL A 7 19.90 -0.79 10.97
C VAL A 7 20.19 0.61 10.45
N HIS A 8 21.10 0.70 9.47
CA HIS A 8 21.61 1.95 8.95
C HIS A 8 20.42 2.82 8.54
N LYS A 9 20.43 4.11 8.92
CA LYS A 9 19.38 5.09 8.54
C LYS A 9 19.22 5.21 7.01
N GLU A 10 20.18 4.66 6.27
CA GLU A 10 20.25 4.57 4.82
C GLU A 10 19.73 3.25 4.24
N ILE A 11 19.11 2.36 5.04
CA ILE A 11 18.08 1.43 4.50
C ILE A 11 16.85 2.29 4.18
N GLY A 12 17.08 3.22 3.27
CA GLY A 12 16.17 4.25 2.86
C GLY A 12 15.12 3.60 2.01
N LYS A 13 13.90 3.61 2.54
CA LYS A 13 12.65 3.44 1.81
C LYS A 13 12.30 1.98 1.51
N PRO A 14 11.43 1.36 2.30
CA PRO A 14 10.51 0.40 1.72
C PRO A 14 9.52 1.20 0.86
N LYS A 15 9.98 1.65 -0.32
CA LYS A 15 9.09 1.84 -1.46
C LYS A 15 8.63 0.44 -1.82
N VAL A 16 7.36 0.16 -1.55
CA VAL A 16 6.78 -1.16 -1.81
C VAL A 16 6.09 -1.11 -3.16
N ASN A 17 6.52 -1.98 -4.05
CA ASN A 17 5.85 -2.19 -5.34
C ASN A 17 4.65 -3.10 -5.12
N PHE A 18 3.46 -2.52 -5.15
CA PHE A 18 2.23 -3.30 -5.15
C PHE A 18 1.98 -3.83 -6.55
N HIS A 19 1.61 -5.11 -6.63
CA HIS A 19 1.16 -5.77 -7.84
C HIS A 19 0.11 -6.80 -7.43
N VAL A 20 -1.17 -6.47 -7.63
CA VAL A 20 -2.30 -7.25 -7.12
C VAL A 20 -3.32 -7.52 -8.20
N LYS A 21 -3.95 -8.70 -8.14
CA LYS A 21 -5.04 -9.09 -9.03
C LYS A 21 -6.37 -8.94 -8.30
N ILE A 22 -7.14 -7.92 -8.67
CA ILE A 22 -8.47 -7.64 -8.11
C ILE A 22 -9.44 -7.54 -9.28
N PRO A 23 -10.09 -8.66 -9.67
CA PRO A 23 -11.04 -8.68 -10.77
C PRO A 23 -12.23 -7.77 -10.49
N LYS A 24 -12.79 -7.17 -11.55
CA LYS A 24 -13.98 -6.29 -11.50
C LYS A 24 -13.81 -4.98 -10.70
N ALA A 25 -12.64 -4.70 -10.14
CA ALA A 25 -12.40 -3.39 -9.55
C ALA A 25 -12.35 -2.31 -10.64
N GLU A 26 -12.94 -1.16 -10.36
CA GLU A 26 -12.85 0.06 -11.16
C GLU A 26 -11.75 1.01 -10.66
N ALA A 27 -11.41 0.93 -9.37
CA ALA A 27 -10.27 1.64 -8.77
C ALA A 27 -9.69 0.86 -7.59
N VAL A 28 -8.39 0.97 -7.39
CA VAL A 28 -7.68 0.39 -6.22
C VAL A 28 -6.76 1.43 -5.61
N ALA A 29 -6.71 1.50 -4.29
CA ALA A 29 -5.86 2.41 -3.55
C ALA A 29 -5.22 1.74 -2.34
N VAL A 30 -3.99 2.09 -2.06
CA VAL A 30 -3.33 1.80 -0.78
C VAL A 30 -3.52 3.01 0.13
N VAL A 31 -4.06 2.79 1.32
CA VAL A 31 -4.32 3.86 2.30
C VAL A 31 -3.45 3.65 3.53
N THR A 32 -2.65 4.65 3.87
CA THR A 32 -1.79 4.65 5.06
C THR A 32 -1.88 6.01 5.72
N ASP A 33 -2.24 6.06 7.01
CA ASP A 33 -2.33 7.32 7.77
C ASP A 33 -3.10 8.44 7.03
N GLN A 34 -4.29 8.10 6.51
CA GLN A 34 -5.15 8.98 5.71
C GLN A 34 -4.62 9.37 4.31
N GLU A 35 -3.40 8.99 3.95
CA GLU A 35 -2.84 9.20 2.62
C GLU A 35 -3.38 8.12 1.66
N TRP A 36 -3.94 8.55 0.53
CA TRP A 36 -4.45 7.67 -0.52
C TRP A 36 -3.49 7.61 -1.70
N THR A 37 -2.90 6.44 -1.93
CA THR A 37 -2.10 6.17 -3.14
C THR A 37 -2.86 5.27 -4.09
N HIS A 38 -3.40 5.84 -5.17
CA HIS A 38 -4.12 5.08 -6.20
C HIS A 38 -3.16 4.25 -7.06
N LEU A 39 -3.48 2.97 -7.23
CA LEU A 39 -2.75 2.07 -8.13
C LEU A 39 -3.23 2.27 -9.56
N GLN A 40 -2.32 2.04 -10.51
CA GLN A 40 -2.59 2.09 -11.93
C GLN A 40 -2.90 0.69 -12.45
N SER A 41 -3.78 0.58 -13.44
CA SER A 41 -4.10 -0.68 -14.10
C SER A 41 -3.70 -0.61 -15.56
N SER A 42 -2.71 -1.42 -15.96
CA SER A 42 -2.30 -1.60 -17.36
C SER A 42 -3.05 -2.75 -18.05
N GLN A 43 -3.66 -3.64 -17.26
CA GLN A 43 -4.43 -4.79 -17.73
C GLN A 43 -5.67 -4.97 -16.86
N PRO A 44 -6.82 -5.40 -17.43
CA PRO A 44 -8.05 -5.55 -16.66
C PRO A 44 -7.88 -6.41 -15.41
N GLY A 45 -8.17 -5.83 -14.25
CA GLY A 45 -8.10 -6.50 -12.95
C GLY A 45 -6.69 -6.67 -12.39
N ILE A 46 -5.66 -6.13 -13.02
CA ILE A 46 -4.28 -6.10 -12.50
C ILE A 46 -3.92 -4.66 -12.13
N TRP A 47 -3.55 -4.46 -10.87
CA TRP A 47 -3.26 -3.14 -10.31
C TRP A 47 -1.84 -3.09 -9.78
N GLN A 48 -1.13 -2.02 -10.13
CA GLN A 48 0.26 -1.83 -9.80
C GLN A 48 0.58 -0.39 -9.41
N GLY A 49 1.54 -0.21 -8.51
CA GLY A 49 1.99 1.12 -8.10
C GLY A 49 3.02 1.04 -6.99
N GLU A 50 3.91 2.03 -6.96
CA GLU A 50 4.89 2.17 -5.90
C GLU A 50 4.30 3.03 -4.78
N VAL A 51 4.36 2.53 -3.53
CA VAL A 51 3.89 3.25 -2.35
C VAL A 51 5.07 3.50 -1.42
N ASN A 52 5.27 4.76 -1.04
CA ASN A 52 6.34 5.14 -0.12
C ASN A 52 5.90 4.92 1.33
N LEU A 53 6.25 3.77 1.92
CA LEU A 53 5.92 3.44 3.30
C LEU A 53 7.02 3.85 4.30
N ALA A 54 8.13 4.39 3.80
CA ALA A 54 9.27 4.83 4.62
C ALA A 54 8.89 5.75 5.78
N PRO A 55 7.99 6.74 5.62
CA PRO A 55 7.62 7.65 6.71
C PRO A 55 6.88 6.95 7.86
N TYR A 56 6.36 5.74 7.66
CA TYR A 56 5.50 5.03 8.61
C TYR A 56 6.19 3.86 9.32
N TYR A 57 7.40 3.52 8.92
CA TYR A 57 8.15 2.37 9.47
C TYR A 57 8.46 2.54 10.95
N GLY A 58 8.19 1.52 11.77
CA GLY A 58 8.43 1.53 13.22
C GLY A 58 7.48 2.45 14.01
N LYS A 59 6.44 3.00 13.37
CA LYS A 59 5.41 3.82 14.03
C LYS A 59 4.16 3.04 14.42
N GLY A 60 4.09 1.73 14.11
CA GLY A 60 2.92 0.90 14.39
C GLY A 60 1.68 1.31 13.56
N VAL A 61 1.90 1.98 12.44
CA VAL A 61 0.84 2.43 11.54
C VAL A 61 0.41 1.27 10.66
N LYS A 62 -0.91 1.14 10.47
CA LYS A 62 -1.48 0.17 9.55
C LYS A 62 -1.66 0.77 8.16
N PHE A 63 -1.54 -0.08 7.15
CA PHE A 63 -1.97 0.27 5.81
C PHE A 63 -2.97 -0.76 5.28
N THR A 64 -3.83 -0.29 4.38
CA THR A 64 -4.88 -1.11 3.79
C THR A 64 -4.85 -1.05 2.27
N VAL A 65 -5.19 -2.16 1.61
CA VAL A 65 -5.46 -2.20 0.18
C VAL A 65 -6.97 -2.17 0.00
N ASN A 66 -7.46 -1.18 -0.72
CA ASN A 66 -8.88 -0.89 -0.87
C ASN A 66 -9.28 -0.94 -2.33
N ALA A 67 -10.45 -1.49 -2.63
CA ALA A 67 -10.97 -1.57 -3.98
C ALA A 67 -12.38 -0.99 -4.07
N ASN A 68 -12.62 -0.24 -5.14
CA ASN A 68 -13.94 0.17 -5.58
C ASN A 68 -14.37 -0.74 -6.74
N PHE A 69 -15.60 -1.27 -6.68
CA PHE A 69 -16.15 -2.21 -7.67
C PHE A 69 -17.27 -1.59 -8.53
N GLY A 70 -17.31 -0.26 -8.61
CA GLY A 70 -18.32 0.50 -9.33
C GLY A 70 -19.54 0.89 -8.49
N GLY A 71 -20.51 1.55 -9.13
CA GLY A 71 -21.64 2.17 -8.47
C GLY A 71 -21.29 3.56 -7.92
N ASP A 72 -21.07 3.65 -6.61
CA ASP A 72 -20.60 4.89 -5.97
C ASP A 72 -19.07 4.94 -6.00
N LYS A 73 -18.51 5.95 -6.68
CA LYS A 73 -17.05 6.16 -6.84
C LYS A 73 -16.32 6.48 -5.53
N THR A 74 -17.05 6.79 -4.46
CA THR A 74 -16.49 7.08 -3.13
C THR A 74 -16.48 5.87 -2.20
N SER A 75 -17.19 4.79 -2.56
CA SER A 75 -17.29 3.59 -1.74
C SER A 75 -16.15 2.61 -2.03
N TYR A 76 -15.31 2.36 -1.03
CA TYR A 76 -14.21 1.39 -1.14
C TYR A 76 -14.37 0.28 -0.10
N ALA A 77 -14.11 -0.96 -0.52
CA ALA A 77 -14.00 -2.10 0.38
C ALA A 77 -12.53 -2.35 0.72
N THR A 78 -12.22 -2.51 2.00
CA THR A 78 -10.90 -2.96 2.46
C THR A 78 -10.74 -4.45 2.17
N LEU A 79 -9.70 -4.81 1.41
CA LEU A 79 -9.41 -6.21 1.03
C LEU A 79 -8.29 -6.81 1.87
N LEU A 80 -7.27 -6.01 2.18
CA LEU A 80 -6.09 -6.43 2.92
C LEU A 80 -5.72 -5.33 3.92
N GLU A 81 -5.28 -5.74 5.12
CA GLU A 81 -4.74 -4.86 6.16
C GLU A 81 -3.40 -5.42 6.61
N TYR A 82 -2.43 -4.54 6.78
CA TYR A 82 -1.07 -4.88 7.20
C TYR A 82 -0.60 -3.93 8.29
N SER A 83 0.29 -4.41 9.16
CA SER A 83 0.98 -3.60 10.17
C SER A 83 2.45 -3.47 9.81
N ILE A 84 3.02 -2.26 9.96
CA ILE A 84 4.43 -1.95 9.71
C ILE A 84 5.17 -1.68 11.02
#